data_AF-A0A8T3VDR8-F1
#
_entry.id   AF-A0A8T3VDR8-F1
#
_cell.length_a   1.000
_cell.length_b   1.000
_cell.length_c   1.000
_cell.angle_alpha   90.00
_cell.angle_beta   90.00
_cell.angle_gamma   90.00
#
_symmetry.space_group_name_H-M   'P 1'
#
loop_
_entity.id
_entity.type
_entity.pdbx_description
1 polymer ?
#
loop_
_entity_poly.entity_id
_entity_poly.type
_entity_poly.pdbx_seq_one_letter_code
_entity_poly.pdbx_strand_id
1 'polypeptide(L)'
;MSEQKLEVFNVLNFLNSGYELDDILKQGNFGTFPSAEDCISYLVENGYLAGEGGNVTAESISKKYTVAQLKELLKENGLKVSGKKQELVERILPVLSENSGDYELTDKAKEFIEENSWIDLYMFALVAFRFEDYETYVKTSSEDDVKTALNFCDEIISRALMANQFLVFIDALSAKAHVYAYDRDYESFLDYDLQRYILGLNPIVMDAQTYATYDIINEANIINLRNVLAKFDFGSLKKRFDKIWAKSHVTNITVPKKTSYKILQKAISGADLDELNFDLKEKYFNKKFGI
;
A
#
# COMPACT_ATOMS: atom_id res chain seq x y z
N MET A 1 2.61 0.96 18.60
CA MET A 1 4.07 1.09 18.29
C MET A 1 4.37 0.61 16.88
N SER A 2 3.90 -0.58 16.46
CA SER A 2 3.99 -1.08 15.08
C SER A 2 3.23 -0.22 14.07
N GLU A 3 1.93 0.04 14.29
CA GLU A 3 1.14 0.86 13.35
C GLU A 3 1.67 2.30 13.23
N GLN A 4 2.16 2.89 14.33
CA GLN A 4 2.79 4.22 14.29
C GLN A 4 4.10 4.20 13.48
N LYS A 5 4.86 3.10 13.53
CA LYS A 5 6.06 2.92 12.71
C LYS A 5 5.71 2.87 11.22
N LEU A 6 4.62 2.18 10.85
CA LEU A 6 4.10 2.19 9.47
C LEU A 6 3.73 3.62 9.04
N GLU A 7 2.98 4.37 9.85
CA GLU A 7 2.62 5.76 9.52
C GLU A 7 3.85 6.67 9.37
N VAL A 8 4.82 6.57 10.29
CA VAL A 8 6.09 7.31 10.22
C VAL A 8 6.86 6.97 8.95
N PHE A 9 7.00 5.67 8.64
CA PHE A 9 7.66 5.24 7.41
C PHE A 9 6.98 5.82 6.17
N ASN A 10 5.65 5.78 6.11
CA ASN A 10 4.90 6.27 4.96
C ASN A 10 5.18 7.75 4.70
N VAL A 11 5.09 8.59 5.73
CA VAL A 11 5.35 10.03 5.60
C VAL A 11 6.78 10.27 5.13
N LEU A 12 7.76 9.64 5.78
CA LEU A 12 9.17 9.83 5.43
C LEU A 12 9.49 9.31 4.02
N ASN A 13 8.91 8.18 3.61
CA ASN A 13 9.12 7.60 2.28
C ASN A 13 8.49 8.46 1.16
N PHE A 14 7.32 9.06 1.39
CA PHE A 14 6.72 10.01 0.46
C PHE A 14 7.57 11.28 0.32
N LEU A 15 8.04 11.86 1.43
CA LEU A 15 8.96 13.00 1.39
C LEU A 15 10.24 12.65 0.62
N ASN A 16 10.80 11.46 0.86
CA ASN A 16 12.00 10.97 0.17
C ASN A 16 11.77 10.78 -1.33
N SER A 17 10.53 10.53 -1.73
CA SER A 17 10.09 10.43 -3.12
C SER A 17 9.78 11.78 -3.78
N GLY A 18 9.99 12.90 -3.06
CA GLY A 18 9.81 14.26 -3.56
C GLY A 18 8.38 14.80 -3.45
N TYR A 19 7.53 14.19 -2.62
CA TYR A 19 6.22 14.76 -2.31
C TYR A 19 6.35 15.85 -1.26
N GLU A 20 5.54 16.90 -1.40
CA GLU A 20 5.48 18.01 -0.44
C GLU A 20 4.80 17.57 0.86
N LEU A 21 5.36 17.95 2.00
CA LEU A 21 4.82 17.59 3.32
C LEU A 21 3.36 18.00 3.49
N ASP A 22 3.04 19.21 3.02
CA ASP A 22 1.71 19.79 3.07
C ASP A 22 0.66 18.94 2.35
N ASP A 23 1.03 18.32 1.23
CA ASP A 23 0.14 17.45 0.46
C ASP A 23 -0.06 16.09 1.16
N ILE A 24 1.02 15.52 1.68
CA ILE A 24 0.99 14.26 2.45
C ILE A 24 0.05 14.41 3.65
N LEU A 25 0.17 15.52 4.39
CA LEU A 25 -0.59 15.74 5.62
C LEU A 25 -2.06 16.12 5.39
N LYS A 26 -2.40 16.76 4.26
CA LYS A 26 -3.80 17.06 3.91
C LYS A 26 -4.57 15.84 3.44
N GLN A 27 -3.90 14.92 2.76
CA GLN A 27 -4.52 13.72 2.18
C GLN A 27 -4.38 12.49 3.07
N GLY A 28 -3.42 12.50 3.98
CA GLY A 28 -3.13 11.40 4.90
C GLY A 28 -4.24 11.17 5.91
N ASN A 29 -4.57 9.89 6.13
CA ASN A 29 -5.39 9.47 7.26
C ASN A 29 -4.45 8.96 8.36
N PHE A 30 -4.24 9.76 9.41
CA PHE A 30 -3.37 9.43 10.53
C PHE A 30 -4.20 8.77 11.63
N GLY A 31 -4.10 7.45 11.75
CA GLY A 31 -4.83 6.68 12.76
C GLY A 31 -4.11 6.66 14.11
N THR A 32 -2.78 6.78 14.12
CA THR A 32 -1.98 6.74 15.36
C THR A 32 -1.58 8.11 15.87
N PHE A 33 -1.65 9.16 15.04
CA PHE A 33 -1.47 10.54 15.47
C PHE A 33 -2.82 11.26 15.59
N PRO A 34 -3.05 12.07 16.65
CA PRO A 34 -4.31 12.80 16.79
C PRO A 34 -4.52 13.88 15.71
N SER A 35 -3.44 14.38 15.10
CA SER A 35 -3.46 15.37 14.02
C SER A 35 -2.20 15.28 13.15
N ALA A 36 -2.23 15.96 12.00
CA ALA A 36 -1.07 16.14 11.14
C ALA A 36 0.06 16.90 11.85
N GLU A 37 -0.28 17.91 12.65
CA GLU A 37 0.65 18.69 13.46
C GLU A 37 1.35 17.83 14.53
N ASP A 38 0.63 16.87 15.12
CA ASP A 38 1.23 15.92 16.07
C ASP A 38 2.20 14.97 15.37
N CYS A 39 1.89 14.55 14.14
CA CYS A 39 2.81 13.74 13.33
C CYS A 39 4.10 14.52 13.02
N ILE A 40 3.99 15.77 12.55
CA ILE A 40 5.16 16.63 12.32
C ILE A 40 5.98 16.79 13.59
N SER A 41 5.33 17.14 14.70
CA SER A 41 5.99 17.37 15.99
C SER A 41 6.77 16.13 16.41
N TYR A 42 6.16 14.94 16.28
CA TYR A 42 6.84 13.67 16.52
C TYR A 42 8.06 13.48 15.62
N LEU A 43 7.95 13.75 14.31
CA LEU A 43 9.06 13.58 13.37
C LEU A 43 10.22 14.53 13.67
N VAL A 44 9.94 15.77 14.09
CA VAL A 44 10.96 16.76 14.50
C VAL A 44 11.59 16.38 15.84
N GLU A 45 10.78 16.06 16.86
CA GLU A 45 11.27 15.68 18.20
C GLU A 45 12.12 14.41 18.16
N ASN A 46 11.79 13.48 17.26
CA ASN A 46 12.58 12.27 17.03
C ASN A 46 13.72 12.48 16.04
N GLY A 47 13.93 13.70 15.52
CA GLY A 47 15.06 14.06 14.66
C GLY A 47 15.01 13.44 13.27
N TYR A 48 13.84 13.04 12.78
CA TYR A 48 13.63 12.60 11.39
C TYR A 48 13.51 13.78 10.43
N LEU A 49 12.94 14.89 10.90
CA LEU A 49 12.87 16.14 10.15
C LEU A 49 13.73 17.22 10.82
N ALA A 50 14.43 17.99 10.00
CA ALA A 50 15.10 19.22 10.41
C ALA A 50 14.59 20.40 9.59
N GLY A 51 14.65 21.59 10.16
CA GLY A 51 14.11 22.80 9.57
C GLY A 51 13.10 23.49 10.46
N GLU A 52 12.73 24.71 10.11
CA GLU A 52 11.74 25.51 10.81
C GLU A 52 10.41 25.46 10.07
N GLY A 53 9.87 24.27 9.90
CA GLY A 53 8.46 24.16 9.56
C GLY A 53 7.60 24.51 10.78
N GLY A 54 6.47 25.12 10.49
CA GLY A 54 5.60 25.75 11.48
C GLY A 54 5.29 27.16 11.01
N ASN A 55 4.01 27.53 11.04
CA ASN A 55 3.55 28.90 10.80
C ASN A 55 4.52 29.87 11.48
N VAL A 56 5.36 30.55 10.70
CA VAL A 56 6.21 31.60 11.21
C VAL A 56 5.22 32.61 11.79
N THR A 57 5.14 32.70 13.11
CA THR A 57 4.26 33.66 13.79
C THR A 57 5.08 34.88 14.16
N ALA A 58 4.44 36.05 14.27
CA ALA A 58 5.10 37.26 14.75
C ALA A 58 5.82 37.03 16.10
N GLU A 59 5.23 36.24 17.00
CA GLU A 59 5.83 35.90 18.29
C GLU A 59 7.09 35.05 18.17
N SER A 60 7.11 34.05 17.27
CA SER A 60 8.29 33.23 17.01
C SER A 60 9.46 34.06 16.45
N ILE A 61 9.20 34.89 15.42
CA ILE A 61 10.19 35.79 14.83
C ILE A 61 10.75 36.75 15.90
N SER A 62 9.85 37.33 16.71
CA SER A 62 10.22 38.29 17.74
C SER A 62 11.13 37.68 18.81
N LYS A 63 10.96 36.40 19.16
CA LYS A 63 11.85 35.71 20.10
C LYS A 63 13.19 35.33 19.46
N LYS A 64 13.17 34.88 18.20
CA LYS A 64 14.33 34.35 17.50
C LYS A 64 15.32 35.42 17.06
N TYR A 65 14.84 36.55 16.55
CA TYR A 65 15.69 37.58 15.95
C TYR A 65 15.79 38.85 16.78
N THR A 66 16.99 39.41 16.81
CA THR A 66 17.26 40.75 17.35
C THR A 66 16.83 41.83 16.35
N VAL A 67 16.71 43.07 16.82
CA VAL A 67 16.36 44.22 15.95
C VAL A 67 17.40 44.41 14.84
N ALA A 68 18.69 44.15 15.12
CA ALA A 68 19.75 44.25 14.11
C ALA A 68 19.56 43.21 13.00
N GLN A 69 19.35 41.94 13.38
CA GLN A 69 19.12 40.83 12.44
C GLN A 69 17.84 41.03 11.62
N LEU A 70 16.76 41.52 12.24
CA LEU A 70 15.52 41.83 11.51
C LEU A 70 15.72 42.92 10.45
N LYS A 71 16.53 43.95 10.75
CA LYS A 71 16.85 45.01 9.79
C LYS A 71 17.72 44.49 8.65
N GLU A 72 18.63 43.57 8.94
CA GLU A 72 19.47 42.94 7.93
C GLU A 72 18.63 42.09 6.97
N LEU A 73 17.79 41.20 7.50
CA LEU A 73 16.83 40.40 6.72
C LEU A 73 15.90 41.28 5.87
N LEU A 74 15.35 42.36 6.44
CA LEU A 74 14.52 43.30 5.68
C LEU A 74 15.32 43.99 4.56
N LYS A 75 16.57 44.37 4.81
CA LYS A 75 17.43 45.02 3.80
C LYS A 75 17.76 44.09 2.64
N GLU A 76 18.09 42.83 2.93
CA GLU A 76 18.36 41.79 1.93
C GLU A 76 17.16 41.54 1.03
N ASN A 77 15.96 41.65 1.58
CA ASN A 77 14.70 41.49 0.85
C ASN A 77 14.15 42.83 0.26
N GLY A 78 14.95 43.90 0.24
CA GLY A 78 14.55 45.18 -0.34
C GLY A 78 13.43 45.91 0.43
N LEU A 79 13.15 45.51 1.66
CA LEU A 79 12.11 46.06 2.52
C LEU A 79 12.63 47.17 3.43
N LYS A 80 11.71 48.03 3.87
CA LYS A 80 12.02 49.17 4.74
C LYS A 80 12.52 48.71 6.12
N VAL A 81 13.67 49.23 6.56
CA VAL A 81 14.35 48.84 7.83
C VAL A 81 14.07 49.78 9.03
N SER A 82 13.21 50.78 8.86
CA SER A 82 12.81 51.68 9.94
C SER A 82 11.63 51.12 10.73
N GLY A 83 11.57 51.39 12.04
CA GLY A 83 10.42 51.07 12.87
C GLY A 83 10.79 50.45 14.21
N LYS A 84 9.76 50.18 15.04
CA LYS A 84 9.88 49.39 16.26
C LYS A 84 9.98 47.90 15.94
N LYS A 85 10.48 47.08 16.87
CA LYS A 85 10.68 45.64 16.67
C LYS A 85 9.43 44.92 16.11
N GLN A 86 8.25 45.19 16.68
CA GLN A 86 6.98 44.62 16.19
C GLN A 86 6.69 44.97 14.74
N GLU A 87 6.89 46.22 14.33
CA GLU A 87 6.68 46.65 12.94
C GLU A 87 7.69 46.01 11.96
N LEU A 88 8.90 45.69 12.43
CA LEU A 88 9.88 44.94 11.63
C LEU A 88 9.46 43.48 11.49
N VAL A 89 8.97 42.89 12.58
CA VAL A 89 8.44 41.52 12.61
C VAL A 89 7.24 41.37 11.67
N GLU A 90 6.24 42.23 11.78
CA GLU A 90 5.04 42.21 10.91
C GLU A 90 5.40 42.34 9.43
N ARG A 91 6.48 43.06 9.11
CA ARG A 91 6.92 43.30 7.74
C ARG A 91 7.73 42.15 7.15
N ILE A 92 8.54 41.48 7.96
CA ILE A 92 9.32 40.32 7.51
C ILE A 92 8.50 39.03 7.55
N LEU A 93 7.41 39.01 8.35
CA LEU A 93 6.52 37.87 8.52
C LEU A 93 6.03 37.30 7.19
N PRO A 94 5.46 38.07 6.23
CA PRO A 94 5.07 37.55 4.92
C PRO A 94 6.20 36.88 4.14
N VAL A 95 7.42 37.42 4.21
CA VAL A 95 8.59 36.92 3.47
C VAL A 95 9.10 35.60 4.07
N LEU A 96 9.09 35.50 5.40
CA LEU A 96 9.47 34.28 6.10
C LEU A 96 8.34 33.24 6.08
N SER A 97 7.08 33.65 5.97
CA SER A 97 5.93 32.77 5.78
C SER A 97 5.76 32.32 4.32
N GLU A 98 6.26 33.06 3.34
CA GLU A 98 6.36 32.55 1.95
C GLU A 98 7.45 31.47 1.83
N ASN A 99 8.34 31.37 2.84
CA ASN A 99 9.33 30.31 3.00
C ASN A 99 8.99 29.33 4.15
N SER A 100 7.73 29.29 4.61
CA SER A 100 7.27 28.28 5.57
C SER A 100 6.72 27.06 4.83
N GLY A 101 7.34 25.89 4.84
CA GLY A 101 8.60 25.53 5.47
C GLY A 101 9.10 24.20 4.91
N ASP A 102 10.32 24.21 4.39
CA ASP A 102 10.97 23.00 3.91
C ASP A 102 11.51 22.25 5.13
N TYR A 103 10.69 21.34 5.66
CA TYR A 103 11.25 20.26 6.47
C TYR A 103 12.07 19.36 5.55
N GLU A 104 13.35 19.22 5.87
CA GLU A 104 14.23 18.31 5.16
C GLU A 104 14.38 17.01 5.95
N LEU A 105 14.49 15.90 5.21
CA LEU A 105 14.84 14.61 5.78
C LEU A 105 16.27 14.65 6.31
N THR A 106 16.43 14.31 7.58
CA THR A 106 17.75 14.11 8.19
C THR A 106 18.38 12.80 7.73
N ASP A 107 19.68 12.62 7.99
CA ASP A 107 20.36 11.34 7.74
C ASP A 107 19.71 10.20 8.56
N LYS A 108 19.23 10.50 9.78
CA LYS A 108 18.48 9.54 10.60
C LYS A 108 17.19 9.07 9.92
N ALA A 109 16.46 9.96 9.24
CA ALA A 109 15.28 9.55 8.49
C ALA A 109 15.62 8.67 7.29
N LYS A 110 16.70 9.00 6.57
CA LYS A 110 17.16 8.19 5.44
C LYS A 110 17.60 6.79 5.87
N GLU A 111 18.36 6.69 6.96
CA GLU A 111 18.75 5.41 7.58
C GLU A 111 17.52 4.61 8.02
N PHE A 112 16.55 5.26 8.67
CA PHE A 112 15.29 4.61 9.07
C PHE A 112 14.50 4.08 7.87
N ILE A 113 14.43 4.82 6.76
CA ILE A 113 13.77 4.36 5.53
C ILE A 113 14.51 3.13 4.97
N GLU A 114 15.84 3.18 4.90
CA GLU A 114 16.65 2.09 4.35
C GLU A 114 16.50 0.79 5.17
N GLU A 115 16.65 0.89 6.50
CA GLU A 115 16.50 -0.24 7.44
C GLU A 115 15.08 -0.83 7.46
N ASN A 116 14.08 -0.07 7.00
CA ASN A 116 12.68 -0.47 7.01
C ASN A 116 12.06 -0.52 5.62
N SER A 117 12.88 -0.65 4.57
CA SER A 117 12.44 -0.73 3.18
C SER A 117 11.43 -1.86 2.92
N TRP A 118 11.46 -2.95 3.70
CA TRP A 118 10.43 -4.00 3.71
C TRP A 118 9.00 -3.50 3.97
N ILE A 119 8.82 -2.32 4.60
CA ILE A 119 7.51 -1.71 4.82
C ILE A 119 6.87 -1.27 3.49
N ASP A 120 7.67 -0.79 2.54
CA ASP A 120 7.20 -0.42 1.20
C ASP A 120 6.62 -1.64 0.47
N LEU A 121 7.32 -2.79 0.55
CA LEU A 121 6.81 -4.06 0.05
C LEU A 121 5.52 -4.47 0.76
N TYR A 122 5.47 -4.35 2.10
CA TYR A 122 4.26 -4.66 2.87
C TYR A 122 3.06 -3.84 2.38
N MET A 123 3.23 -2.53 2.20
CA MET A 123 2.16 -1.65 1.70
C MET A 123 1.73 -2.02 0.29
N PHE A 124 2.68 -2.44 -0.55
CA PHE A 124 2.39 -2.80 -1.93
C PHE A 124 1.64 -4.14 -2.05
N ALA A 125 2.01 -5.15 -1.26
CA ALA A 125 1.57 -6.52 -1.50
C ALA A 125 0.83 -7.20 -0.33
N LEU A 126 1.03 -6.75 0.92
CA LEU A 126 0.68 -7.52 2.12
C LEU A 126 -0.34 -6.82 3.05
N VAL A 127 -0.93 -5.71 2.64
CA VAL A 127 -1.91 -4.93 3.44
C VAL A 127 -3.16 -5.70 3.85
N ALA A 128 -3.45 -6.83 3.20
CA ALA A 128 -4.51 -7.75 3.62
C ALA A 128 -4.19 -8.47 4.95
N PHE A 129 -2.93 -8.42 5.40
CA PHE A 129 -2.46 -9.04 6.64
C PHE A 129 -2.07 -7.99 7.66
N ARG A 130 -2.11 -8.39 8.94
CA ARG A 130 -1.73 -7.51 10.04
C ARG A 130 -0.25 -7.15 9.93
N PHE A 131 0.04 -5.85 10.04
CA PHE A 131 1.40 -5.34 9.97
C PHE A 131 2.30 -5.95 11.05
N GLU A 132 1.81 -6.14 12.27
CA GLU A 132 2.58 -6.78 13.37
C GLU A 132 3.05 -8.19 13.05
N ASP A 133 2.20 -8.96 12.36
CA ASP A 133 2.50 -10.36 12.05
C ASP A 133 3.64 -10.43 11.04
N TYR A 134 3.62 -9.55 10.03
CA TYR A 134 4.70 -9.45 9.06
C TYR A 134 5.97 -8.85 9.65
N GLU A 135 5.88 -7.79 10.48
CA GLU A 135 7.04 -7.21 11.15
C GLU A 135 7.76 -8.26 12.02
N THR A 136 6.99 -9.08 12.74
CA THR A 136 7.54 -10.18 13.54
C THR A 136 8.25 -11.20 12.66
N TYR A 137 7.67 -11.51 11.51
CA TYR A 137 8.25 -12.44 10.54
C TYR A 137 9.59 -11.94 9.98
N VAL A 138 9.65 -10.66 9.58
CA VAL A 138 10.87 -9.99 9.10
C VAL A 138 11.98 -10.07 10.14
N LYS A 139 11.67 -9.79 11.42
CA LYS A 139 12.66 -9.83 12.52
C LYS A 139 13.30 -11.21 12.74
N THR A 140 12.63 -12.28 12.31
CA THR A 140 13.14 -13.65 12.44
C THR A 140 13.74 -14.20 11.14
N SER A 141 13.60 -13.48 10.03
CA SER A 141 14.10 -13.90 8.73
C SER A 141 15.57 -13.53 8.57
N SER A 142 16.31 -14.38 7.85
CA SER A 142 17.67 -14.08 7.37
C SER A 142 17.71 -13.87 5.85
N GLU A 143 16.56 -13.90 5.20
CA GLU A 143 16.41 -13.74 3.76
C GLU A 143 16.21 -12.26 3.40
N ASP A 144 16.35 -11.92 2.12
CA ASP A 144 15.95 -10.59 1.62
C ASP A 144 14.43 -10.35 1.75
N ASP A 145 14.00 -9.10 1.56
CA ASP A 145 12.61 -8.68 1.76
C ASP A 145 11.62 -9.44 0.88
N VAL A 146 11.96 -9.65 -0.40
CA VAL A 146 11.09 -10.35 -1.36
C VAL A 146 10.95 -11.80 -0.94
N LYS A 147 12.07 -12.48 -0.66
CA LYS A 147 12.06 -13.88 -0.25
C LYS A 147 11.38 -14.08 1.10
N THR A 148 11.56 -13.15 2.03
CA THR A 148 10.86 -13.09 3.32
C THR A 148 9.35 -12.98 3.12
N ALA A 149 8.88 -12.06 2.27
CA ALA A 149 7.46 -11.90 1.96
C ALA A 149 6.85 -13.13 1.28
N LEU A 150 7.57 -13.76 0.35
CA LEU A 150 7.12 -15.00 -0.30
C LEU A 150 6.96 -16.14 0.71
N ASN A 151 7.95 -16.30 1.62
CA ASN A 151 7.90 -17.32 2.66
C ASN A 151 6.75 -17.04 3.66
N PHE A 152 6.51 -15.78 4.01
CA PHE A 152 5.37 -15.37 4.84
C PHE A 152 4.03 -15.77 4.19
N CYS A 153 3.86 -15.48 2.90
CA CYS A 153 2.67 -15.89 2.15
C CYS A 153 2.51 -17.42 2.12
N ASP A 154 3.59 -18.19 1.91
CA ASP A 154 3.55 -19.65 1.90
C ASP A 154 3.14 -20.25 3.25
N GLU A 155 3.58 -19.65 4.36
CA GLU A 155 3.17 -20.06 5.69
C GLU A 155 1.69 -19.76 5.94
N ILE A 156 1.19 -18.59 5.51
CA ILE A 156 -0.24 -18.25 5.60
C ILE A 156 -1.08 -19.20 4.75
N ILE A 157 -0.69 -19.45 3.50
CA ILE A 157 -1.37 -20.40 2.61
C ILE A 157 -1.50 -21.77 3.28
N SER A 158 -0.40 -22.27 3.85
CA SER A 158 -0.36 -23.57 4.52
C SER A 158 -1.29 -23.61 5.73
N ARG A 159 -1.23 -22.60 6.61
CA ARG A 159 -2.08 -22.49 7.80
C ARG A 159 -3.55 -22.35 7.45
N ALA A 160 -3.89 -21.50 6.48
CA ALA A 160 -5.26 -21.25 6.04
C ALA A 160 -5.91 -22.51 5.46
N LEU A 161 -5.16 -23.30 4.69
CA LEU A 161 -5.64 -24.59 4.18
C LEU A 161 -5.90 -25.59 5.32
N MET A 162 -5.00 -25.70 6.30
CA MET A 162 -5.19 -26.58 7.47
C MET A 162 -6.38 -26.15 8.34
N ALA A 163 -6.62 -24.85 8.46
CA ALA A 163 -7.69 -24.25 9.25
C ALA A 163 -9.02 -24.07 8.48
N ASN A 164 -9.09 -24.48 7.20
CA ASN A 164 -10.26 -24.32 6.33
C ASN A 164 -10.70 -22.83 6.17
N GLN A 165 -9.74 -21.90 6.17
CA GLN A 165 -9.97 -20.45 6.06
C GLN A 165 -9.80 -19.98 4.62
N PHE A 166 -10.85 -20.11 3.80
CA PHE A 166 -10.77 -19.88 2.36
C PHE A 166 -10.37 -18.47 1.95
N LEU A 167 -10.97 -17.45 2.58
CA LEU A 167 -10.68 -16.04 2.24
C LEU A 167 -9.22 -15.71 2.49
N VAL A 168 -8.70 -16.07 3.66
CA VAL A 168 -7.28 -15.91 4.02
C VAL A 168 -6.37 -16.62 3.02
N PHE A 169 -6.74 -17.82 2.58
CA PHE A 169 -5.99 -18.58 1.58
C PHE A 169 -5.95 -17.87 0.22
N ILE A 170 -7.08 -17.38 -0.29
CA ILE A 170 -7.16 -16.67 -1.58
C ILE A 170 -6.45 -15.32 -1.51
N ASP A 171 -6.57 -14.60 -0.40
CA ASP A 171 -5.89 -13.32 -0.19
C ASP A 171 -4.36 -13.52 -0.12
N ALA A 172 -3.89 -14.61 0.48
CA ALA A 172 -2.46 -14.95 0.48
C ALA A 172 -1.90 -15.31 -0.89
N LEU A 173 -2.69 -15.97 -1.75
CA LEU A 173 -2.31 -16.17 -3.15
C LEU A 173 -2.24 -14.85 -3.92
N SER A 174 -3.21 -13.96 -3.68
CA SER A 174 -3.22 -12.62 -4.27
C SER A 174 -2.00 -11.81 -3.83
N ALA A 175 -1.73 -11.77 -2.53
CA ALA A 175 -0.57 -11.10 -1.96
C ALA A 175 0.74 -11.65 -2.53
N LYS A 176 0.87 -12.98 -2.60
CA LYS A 176 2.04 -13.65 -3.20
C LYS A 176 2.25 -13.25 -4.65
N ALA A 177 1.19 -13.11 -5.45
CA ALA A 177 1.31 -12.56 -6.80
C ALA A 177 1.90 -11.15 -6.78
N HIS A 178 1.38 -10.25 -5.93
CA HIS A 178 1.86 -8.87 -5.83
C HIS A 178 3.32 -8.78 -5.35
N VAL A 179 3.78 -9.69 -4.47
CA VAL A 179 5.21 -9.75 -4.12
C VAL A 179 6.08 -9.99 -5.36
N TYR A 180 5.68 -10.88 -6.28
CA TYR A 180 6.40 -11.04 -7.54
C TYR A 180 6.31 -9.80 -8.45
N ALA A 181 5.17 -9.11 -8.48
CA ALA A 181 5.05 -7.86 -9.23
C ALA A 181 5.96 -6.75 -8.68
N TYR A 182 6.16 -6.71 -7.36
CA TYR A 182 7.11 -5.80 -6.71
C TYR A 182 8.53 -6.02 -7.24
N ASP A 183 8.94 -7.29 -7.36
CA ASP A 183 10.23 -7.70 -7.94
C ASP A 183 10.25 -7.73 -9.48
N ARG A 184 9.20 -7.19 -10.12
CA ARG A 184 9.03 -7.14 -11.59
C ARG A 184 8.98 -8.52 -12.29
N ASP A 185 8.76 -9.60 -11.54
CA ASP A 185 8.49 -10.93 -12.07
C ASP A 185 7.01 -11.07 -12.45
N TYR A 186 6.64 -10.47 -13.57
CA TYR A 186 5.26 -10.51 -14.07
C TYR A 186 4.83 -11.89 -14.59
N GLU A 187 5.79 -12.78 -14.86
CA GLU A 187 5.56 -14.18 -15.22
C GLU A 187 4.99 -14.96 -14.03
N SER A 188 5.65 -14.85 -12.86
CA SER A 188 5.16 -15.45 -11.61
C SER A 188 3.91 -14.76 -11.08
N PHE A 189 3.82 -13.42 -11.18
CA PHE A 189 2.59 -12.69 -10.87
C PHE A 189 1.40 -13.29 -11.64
N LEU A 190 1.51 -13.43 -12.96
CA LEU A 190 0.43 -13.95 -13.80
C LEU A 190 0.07 -15.40 -13.44
N ASP A 191 1.07 -16.24 -13.15
CA ASP A 191 0.85 -17.62 -12.74
C ASP A 191 0.02 -17.70 -11.42
N TYR A 192 0.36 -16.89 -10.40
CA TYR A 192 -0.36 -16.88 -9.12
C TYR A 192 -1.72 -16.16 -9.18
N ASP A 193 -1.83 -15.07 -9.94
CA ASP A 193 -3.08 -14.32 -10.08
C ASP A 193 -4.12 -15.12 -10.90
N LEU A 194 -3.66 -15.94 -11.87
CA LEU A 194 -4.50 -16.96 -12.51
C LEU A 194 -4.87 -18.10 -11.56
N GLN A 195 -3.96 -18.52 -10.68
CA GLN A 195 -4.25 -19.56 -9.70
C GLN A 195 -5.35 -19.10 -8.72
N ARG A 196 -5.26 -17.85 -8.25
CA ARG A 196 -6.31 -17.18 -7.46
C ARG A 196 -7.66 -17.23 -8.17
N TYR A 197 -7.71 -16.82 -9.45
CA TYR A 197 -8.94 -16.86 -10.25
C TYR A 197 -9.53 -18.28 -10.35
N ILE A 198 -8.69 -19.28 -10.66
CA ILE A 198 -9.12 -20.67 -10.82
C ILE A 198 -9.73 -21.22 -9.53
N LEU A 199 -9.10 -20.90 -8.40
CA LEU A 199 -9.50 -21.37 -7.07
C LEU A 199 -10.70 -20.61 -6.52
N GLY A 200 -10.92 -19.35 -6.92
CA GLY A 200 -12.18 -18.66 -6.61
C GLY A 200 -13.41 -19.33 -7.24
N LEU A 201 -13.26 -19.82 -8.48
CA LEU A 201 -14.29 -20.61 -9.15
C LEU A 201 -14.40 -22.05 -8.62
N ASN A 202 -13.36 -22.57 -7.98
CA ASN A 202 -13.28 -23.95 -7.53
C ASN A 202 -12.67 -24.01 -6.11
N PRO A 203 -13.39 -23.49 -5.11
CA PRO A 203 -12.89 -23.44 -3.74
C PRO A 203 -12.56 -24.84 -3.22
N ILE A 204 -11.36 -24.99 -2.64
CA ILE A 204 -10.88 -26.24 -2.05
C ILE A 204 -11.52 -26.46 -0.67
N VAL A 205 -11.67 -25.36 0.05
CA VAL A 205 -12.25 -25.25 1.39
C VAL A 205 -13.22 -24.07 1.33
N MET A 206 -14.46 -24.19 1.81
CA MET A 206 -15.39 -23.04 1.94
C MET A 206 -16.57 -23.42 2.83
N ASP A 207 -16.85 -22.60 3.83
CA ASP A 207 -18.04 -22.75 4.67
C ASP A 207 -19.25 -21.95 4.13
N ALA A 208 -20.43 -22.22 4.69
CA ALA A 208 -21.68 -21.61 4.26
C ALA A 208 -21.75 -20.09 4.53
N GLN A 209 -21.03 -19.60 5.55
CA GLN A 209 -21.00 -18.18 5.88
C GLN A 209 -20.18 -17.41 4.83
N THR A 210 -18.99 -17.94 4.52
CA THR A 210 -18.10 -17.42 3.49
C THR A 210 -18.81 -17.39 2.14
N TYR A 211 -19.51 -18.48 1.79
CA TYR A 211 -20.30 -18.57 0.57
C TYR A 211 -21.29 -17.40 0.38
N ALA A 212 -21.97 -16.98 1.46
CA ALA A 212 -23.05 -16.01 1.36
C ALA A 212 -22.58 -14.66 0.81
N THR A 213 -21.36 -14.26 1.16
CA THR A 213 -20.76 -12.95 0.86
C THR A 213 -19.58 -13.02 -0.10
N TYR A 214 -19.28 -14.19 -0.67
CA TYR A 214 -18.11 -14.37 -1.52
C TYR A 214 -18.39 -14.01 -2.98
N ASP A 215 -17.59 -13.10 -3.53
CA ASP A 215 -17.55 -12.80 -4.95
C ASP A 215 -16.67 -13.81 -5.69
N ILE A 216 -17.31 -14.67 -6.48
CA ILE A 216 -16.68 -15.79 -7.17
C ILE A 216 -15.62 -15.30 -8.16
N ILE A 217 -15.94 -14.24 -8.89
CA ILE A 217 -15.03 -13.46 -9.71
C ILE A 217 -14.76 -12.15 -8.98
N ASN A 218 -13.53 -11.98 -8.53
CA ASN A 218 -13.10 -10.75 -7.87
C ASN A 218 -12.66 -9.71 -8.91
N GLU A 219 -13.18 -8.49 -8.78
CA GLU A 219 -12.91 -7.40 -9.71
C GLU A 219 -11.43 -7.02 -9.77
N ALA A 220 -10.78 -6.84 -8.62
CA ALA A 220 -9.36 -6.46 -8.56
C ALA A 220 -8.47 -7.49 -9.29
N ASN A 221 -8.73 -8.78 -9.13
CA ASN A 221 -8.05 -9.84 -9.86
C ASN A 221 -8.25 -9.75 -11.39
N ILE A 222 -9.46 -9.44 -11.87
CA ILE A 222 -9.68 -9.25 -13.31
C ILE A 222 -8.97 -8.00 -13.83
N ILE A 223 -8.98 -6.90 -13.08
CA ILE A 223 -8.27 -5.66 -13.44
C ILE A 223 -6.76 -5.92 -13.52
N ASN A 224 -6.21 -6.63 -12.55
CA ASN A 224 -4.81 -7.04 -12.48
C ASN A 224 -4.39 -7.86 -13.70
N LEU A 225 -5.13 -8.92 -14.02
CA LEU A 225 -4.89 -9.74 -15.21
C LEU A 225 -4.95 -8.91 -16.49
N ARG A 226 -5.95 -8.03 -16.64
CA ARG A 226 -6.08 -7.14 -17.81
C ARG A 226 -4.87 -6.21 -17.96
N ASN A 227 -4.45 -5.58 -16.87
CA ASN A 227 -3.35 -4.62 -16.87
C ASN A 227 -2.03 -5.28 -17.29
N VAL A 228 -1.75 -6.48 -16.79
CA VAL A 228 -0.52 -7.19 -17.12
C VAL A 228 -0.56 -7.77 -18.54
N LEU A 229 -1.69 -8.37 -18.96
CA LEU A 229 -1.86 -8.89 -20.32
C LEU A 229 -1.85 -7.80 -21.41
N ALA A 230 -2.22 -6.56 -21.06
CA ALA A 230 -2.15 -5.43 -21.99
C ALA A 230 -0.72 -4.89 -22.17
N LYS A 231 0.17 -5.10 -21.19
CA LYS A 231 1.53 -4.53 -21.18
C LYS A 231 2.60 -5.50 -21.67
N PHE A 232 2.38 -6.81 -21.56
CA PHE A 232 3.39 -7.83 -21.83
C PHE A 232 2.83 -8.97 -22.68
N ASP A 233 3.69 -9.56 -23.51
CA ASP A 233 3.37 -10.76 -24.28
C ASP A 233 3.79 -12.03 -23.53
N PHE A 234 2.81 -12.75 -22.98
CA PHE A 234 3.00 -14.03 -22.29
C PHE A 234 2.69 -15.23 -23.18
N GLY A 235 2.51 -15.01 -24.48
CA GLY A 235 2.05 -16.01 -25.43
C GLY A 235 0.61 -16.46 -25.18
N SER A 236 0.35 -17.76 -25.35
CA SER A 236 -1.02 -18.29 -25.28
C SER A 236 -1.55 -18.33 -23.84
N LEU A 237 -2.45 -17.39 -23.52
CA LEU A 237 -3.19 -17.38 -22.25
C LEU A 237 -3.90 -18.72 -21.98
N LYS A 238 -4.43 -19.39 -23.01
CA LYS A 238 -5.05 -20.72 -22.86
C LYS A 238 -4.06 -21.77 -22.35
N LYS A 239 -2.88 -21.85 -22.96
CA LYS A 239 -1.84 -22.81 -22.55
C LYS A 239 -1.38 -22.53 -21.12
N ARG A 240 -1.20 -21.26 -20.76
CA ARG A 240 -0.85 -20.88 -19.39
C ARG A 240 -1.97 -21.24 -18.41
N PHE A 241 -3.21 -20.88 -18.69
CA PHE A 241 -4.37 -21.28 -17.88
C PHE A 241 -4.42 -22.80 -17.66
N ASP A 242 -4.14 -23.60 -18.70
CA ASP A 242 -4.13 -25.06 -18.58
C ASP A 242 -3.03 -25.59 -17.66
N LYS A 243 -1.83 -25.00 -17.74
CA LYS A 243 -0.70 -25.28 -16.85
C LYS A 243 -1.05 -24.93 -15.40
N ILE A 244 -1.62 -23.75 -15.17
CA ILE A 244 -1.96 -23.29 -13.81
C ILE A 244 -3.09 -24.11 -13.22
N TRP A 245 -4.12 -24.44 -14.00
CA TRP A 245 -5.19 -25.35 -13.56
C TRP A 245 -4.64 -26.66 -13.00
N ALA A 246 -3.62 -27.25 -13.66
CA ALA A 246 -3.00 -28.48 -13.18
C ALA A 246 -2.23 -28.28 -11.86
N LYS A 247 -1.59 -27.12 -11.67
CA LYS A 247 -0.90 -26.74 -10.43
C LYS A 247 -1.83 -26.33 -9.30
N SER A 248 -3.06 -25.90 -9.60
CA SER A 248 -4.05 -25.50 -8.60
C SER A 248 -4.61 -26.67 -7.78
N HIS A 249 -4.29 -27.92 -8.12
CA HIS A 249 -4.75 -29.12 -7.41
C HIS A 249 -6.26 -29.14 -7.14
N VAL A 250 -7.07 -28.67 -8.11
CA VAL A 250 -8.54 -28.66 -8.00
C VAL A 250 -9.05 -30.10 -7.92
N THR A 251 -9.47 -30.54 -6.73
CA THR A 251 -10.02 -31.88 -6.48
C THR A 251 -11.54 -31.92 -6.66
N ASN A 252 -12.24 -30.89 -6.20
CA ASN A 252 -13.70 -30.80 -6.23
C ASN A 252 -14.19 -29.70 -7.18
N ILE A 253 -14.35 -30.05 -8.46
CA ILE A 253 -14.74 -29.12 -9.52
C ILE A 253 -16.16 -28.57 -9.25
N THR A 254 -16.26 -27.26 -8.96
CA THR A 254 -17.53 -26.52 -8.90
C THR A 254 -17.89 -26.00 -10.29
N VAL A 255 -16.95 -25.30 -10.93
CA VAL A 255 -17.10 -24.76 -12.28
C VAL A 255 -16.16 -25.50 -13.22
N PRO A 256 -16.66 -26.20 -14.27
CA PRO A 256 -15.82 -26.97 -15.17
C PRO A 256 -14.73 -26.12 -15.83
N LYS A 257 -13.52 -26.68 -15.96
CA LYS A 257 -12.33 -26.02 -16.55
C LYS A 257 -12.61 -25.22 -17.83
N LYS A 258 -13.33 -25.82 -18.79
CA LYS A 258 -13.69 -25.17 -20.06
C LYS A 258 -14.59 -23.95 -19.84
N THR A 259 -15.51 -24.03 -18.89
CA THR A 259 -16.38 -22.92 -18.48
C THR A 259 -15.58 -21.84 -17.77
N SER A 260 -14.73 -22.19 -16.81
CA SER A 260 -13.87 -21.24 -16.10
C SER A 260 -13.01 -20.41 -17.06
N TYR A 261 -12.43 -21.03 -18.09
CA TYR A 261 -11.67 -20.29 -19.10
C TYR A 261 -12.55 -19.38 -19.97
N LYS A 262 -13.74 -19.83 -20.38
CA LYS A 262 -14.67 -18.98 -21.15
C LYS A 262 -15.10 -17.75 -20.36
N ILE A 263 -15.35 -17.92 -19.07
CA ILE A 263 -15.71 -16.81 -18.16
C ILE A 263 -14.53 -15.85 -18.03
N LEU A 264 -13.30 -16.37 -17.92
CA LEU A 264 -12.09 -15.54 -17.84
C LEU A 264 -11.97 -14.64 -19.08
N GLN A 265 -12.18 -15.22 -20.26
CA GLN A 265 -12.16 -14.48 -21.52
C GLN A 265 -13.22 -13.37 -21.54
N LYS A 266 -14.44 -13.65 -21.08
CA LYS A 266 -15.51 -12.63 -20.99
C LYS A 266 -15.14 -11.51 -20.02
N ALA A 267 -14.70 -11.87 -18.81
CA ALA A 267 -14.33 -10.91 -17.78
C ALA A 267 -13.17 -10.00 -18.23
N ILE A 268 -12.11 -10.56 -18.81
CA ILE A 268 -10.99 -9.80 -19.39
C ILE A 268 -11.45 -8.90 -20.54
N SER A 269 -12.46 -9.31 -21.31
CA SER A 269 -13.04 -8.51 -22.40
C SER A 269 -13.98 -7.40 -21.91
N GLY A 270 -14.18 -7.24 -20.60
CA GLY A 270 -14.98 -6.17 -20.01
C GLY A 270 -16.47 -6.49 -19.87
N ALA A 271 -16.84 -7.77 -19.77
CA ALA A 271 -18.19 -8.15 -19.36
C ALA A 271 -18.51 -7.67 -17.93
N ASP A 272 -19.79 -7.46 -17.66
CA ASP A 272 -20.30 -7.10 -16.32
C ASP A 272 -20.00 -8.22 -15.32
N LEU A 273 -19.23 -7.90 -14.27
CA LEU A 273 -18.80 -8.90 -13.29
C LEU A 273 -19.92 -9.27 -12.31
N ASP A 274 -20.87 -8.38 -12.04
CA ASP A 274 -22.01 -8.66 -11.17
C ASP A 274 -22.95 -9.64 -11.86
N GLU A 275 -23.22 -9.45 -13.15
CA GLU A 275 -23.99 -10.40 -13.96
C GLU A 275 -23.31 -11.76 -14.04
N LEU A 276 -21.99 -11.80 -14.28
CA LEU A 276 -21.24 -13.06 -14.31
C LEU A 276 -21.24 -13.77 -12.95
N ASN A 277 -21.09 -13.03 -11.84
CA ASN A 277 -21.14 -13.58 -10.49
C ASN A 277 -22.54 -14.14 -10.17
N PHE A 278 -23.60 -13.41 -10.52
CA PHE A 278 -24.98 -13.87 -10.36
C PHE A 278 -25.21 -15.19 -11.11
N ASP A 279 -24.86 -15.25 -12.39
CA ASP A 279 -24.99 -16.45 -13.23
C ASP A 279 -24.23 -17.65 -12.67
N LEU A 280 -23.00 -17.41 -12.19
CA LEU A 280 -22.17 -18.44 -11.56
C LEU A 280 -22.79 -18.96 -10.27
N LYS A 281 -23.33 -18.04 -9.44
CA LYS A 281 -23.96 -18.35 -8.17
C LYS A 281 -25.17 -19.26 -8.37
N GLU A 282 -26.09 -18.85 -9.23
CA GLU A 282 -27.30 -19.60 -9.57
C GLU A 282 -26.98 -20.99 -10.13
N LYS A 283 -26.03 -21.06 -11.05
CA LYS A 283 -25.80 -22.29 -11.82
C LYS A 283 -24.97 -23.35 -11.09
N TYR A 284 -23.94 -22.93 -10.36
CA TYR A 284 -22.92 -23.85 -9.85
C TYR A 284 -22.84 -23.90 -8.34
N PHE A 285 -23.21 -22.81 -7.68
CA PHE A 285 -22.86 -22.53 -6.29
C PHE A 285 -24.08 -22.78 -5.37
N ASN A 286 -25.29 -22.32 -5.70
CA ASN A 286 -26.51 -22.61 -4.93
C ASN A 286 -26.74 -24.12 -4.80
N LYS A 287 -26.62 -24.86 -5.91
CA LYS A 287 -26.77 -26.32 -5.93
C LYS A 287 -25.74 -27.06 -5.06
N LYS A 288 -24.53 -26.52 -4.92
CA LYS A 288 -23.42 -27.17 -4.21
C LYS A 288 -23.41 -26.84 -2.72
N PHE A 289 -23.81 -25.62 -2.36
CA PHE A 289 -23.72 -25.11 -0.99
C PHE A 289 -25.09 -24.96 -0.28
N GLY A 290 -26.19 -25.27 -0.97
CA GLY A 290 -27.48 -25.57 -0.36
C GLY A 290 -28.33 -24.35 0.00
N ILE A 291 -28.85 -23.68 -1.02
CA ILE A 291 -30.11 -22.91 -0.96
C ILE A 291 -31.09 -23.52 -1.94
#